data_AF-A0A9E2MQ35-F1
#
_entry.id   AF-A0A9E2MQ35-F1
#
_cell.length_a   1.000
_cell.length_b   1.000
_cell.length_c   1.000
_cell.angle_alpha   90.00
_cell.angle_beta   90.00
_cell.angle_gamma   90.00
#
_symmetry.space_group_name_H-M   'P 1'
#
loop_
_entity.id
_entity.type
_entity.pdbx_description
1 polymer ?
#
loop_
_entity_poly.entity_id
_entity_poly.type
_entity_poly.pdbx_seq_one_letter_code
_entity_poly.pdbx_strand_id
1 'polypeptide(L)'
;MKKTTAVIDQIRDIIERELLVDTSEIEITDSLETALGIDLEIDFARVISSICQKFDVSHEAKELLTGANTLKQLASIVIEEAELG
;
A
#
# COMPACT_ATOMS: atom_id res chain seq x y z
N MET A 1 8.26 -13.64 8.58
CA MET A 1 7.07 -14.06 7.77
C MET A 1 5.74 -13.60 8.35
N LYS A 2 5.45 -13.68 9.67
CA LYS A 2 4.14 -13.25 10.23
C LYS A 2 3.85 -11.73 10.11
N LYS A 3 4.87 -10.88 10.24
CA LYS A 3 4.73 -9.41 10.16
C LYS A 3 4.33 -8.93 8.76
N THR A 4 4.92 -9.53 7.72
CA THR A 4 4.66 -9.17 6.32
C THR A 4 3.21 -9.41 5.91
N THR A 5 2.65 -10.57 6.26
CA THR A 5 1.24 -10.88 5.98
C THR A 5 0.31 -9.88 6.66
N ALA A 6 0.55 -9.57 7.94
CA ALA A 6 -0.28 -8.61 8.67
C ALA A 6 -0.23 -7.18 8.10
N VAL A 7 0.92 -6.74 7.56
CA VAL A 7 1.02 -5.43 6.89
C VAL A 7 0.28 -5.44 5.56
N ILE A 8 0.41 -6.50 4.77
CA ILE A 8 -0.31 -6.66 3.49
C ILE A 8 -1.82 -6.62 3.72
N ASP A 9 -2.33 -7.37 4.69
CA ASP A 9 -3.77 -7.41 5.00
C ASP A 9 -4.29 -6.00 5.39
N GLN A 10 -3.52 -5.27 6.19
CA GLN A 10 -3.89 -3.91 6.57
C GLN A 10 -3.83 -2.90 5.41
N ILE A 11 -2.91 -3.09 4.46
CA ILE A 11 -2.84 -2.26 3.24
C ILE A 11 -4.04 -2.57 2.33
N ARG A 12 -4.43 -3.84 2.21
CA ARG A 12 -5.66 -4.24 1.50
C ARG A 12 -6.89 -3.56 2.10
N ASP A 13 -7.07 -3.64 3.41
CA ASP A 13 -8.19 -2.97 4.11
C ASP A 13 -8.24 -1.46 3.80
N ILE A 14 -7.08 -0.80 3.71
CA ILE A 14 -7.01 0.62 3.35
C ILE A 14 -7.44 0.83 1.89
N ILE A 15 -6.89 0.06 0.96
CA ILE A 15 -7.22 0.18 -0.47
C ILE A 15 -8.72 -0.02 -0.71
N GLU A 16 -9.28 -1.09 -0.15
CA GLU A 16 -10.71 -1.43 -0.28
C GLU A 16 -11.59 -0.33 0.31
N ARG A 17 -11.21 0.24 1.46
CA ARG A 17 -11.97 1.32 2.10
C ARG A 17 -11.91 2.63 1.33
N GLU A 18 -10.73 3.04 0.86
CA GLU A 18 -10.53 4.34 0.23
C GLU A 18 -11.00 4.37 -1.22
N LEU A 19 -10.88 3.25 -1.94
CA LEU A 19 -11.22 3.14 -3.36
C LEU A 19 -12.53 2.41 -3.64
N LEU A 20 -13.14 1.79 -2.63
CA LEU A 20 -14.38 1.01 -2.76
C LEU A 20 -14.25 -0.14 -3.78
N VAL A 21 -13.09 -0.79 -3.77
CA VAL A 21 -12.74 -1.93 -4.62
C VAL A 21 -12.63 -3.21 -3.79
N ASP A 22 -12.65 -4.37 -4.45
CA ASP A 22 -12.31 -5.65 -3.83
C ASP A 22 -10.88 -6.02 -4.21
N THR A 23 -10.06 -6.38 -3.22
CA THR A 23 -8.68 -6.83 -3.48
C THR A 23 -8.53 -8.35 -3.35
N SER A 24 -9.59 -9.09 -2.98
CA SER A 24 -9.49 -10.50 -2.60
C SER A 24 -8.79 -11.40 -3.63
N GLU A 25 -8.92 -11.11 -4.92
CA GLU A 25 -8.33 -11.88 -6.03
C GLU A 25 -6.97 -11.36 -6.51
N ILE A 26 -6.46 -10.25 -5.96
CA ILE A 26 -5.20 -9.61 -6.41
C ILE A 26 -4.01 -10.32 -5.77
N GLU A 27 -3.02 -10.74 -6.58
CA GLU A 27 -1.77 -11.27 -6.04
C GLU A 27 -0.86 -10.14 -5.55
N ILE A 28 0.02 -10.45 -4.58
CA ILE A 28 0.85 -9.41 -3.94
C ILE A 28 1.86 -8.75 -4.90
N THR A 29 2.15 -9.39 -6.03
CA THR A 29 3.05 -8.91 -7.08
C THR A 29 2.32 -8.29 -8.27
N ASP A 30 0.99 -8.30 -8.27
CA ASP A 30 0.20 -7.72 -9.36
C ASP A 30 0.32 -6.20 -9.37
N SER A 31 0.30 -5.66 -10.59
CA SER A 31 0.12 -4.23 -10.83
C SER A 31 -1.24 -3.80 -10.30
N LEU A 32 -1.24 -2.96 -9.27
CA LEU A 32 -2.47 -2.43 -8.65
C LEU A 32 -3.31 -1.66 -9.66
N GLU A 33 -2.64 -0.86 -10.49
CA GLU A 33 -3.26 -0.08 -11.56
C GLU A 33 -4.06 -0.98 -12.54
N THR A 34 -3.45 -2.10 -12.94
CA THR A 34 -4.07 -3.05 -13.87
C THR A 34 -5.10 -3.96 -13.20
N ALA A 35 -4.81 -4.45 -12.00
CA ALA A 35 -5.67 -5.39 -11.27
C ALA A 35 -6.95 -4.72 -10.76
N LEU A 36 -6.87 -3.46 -10.35
CA LEU A 36 -8.01 -2.67 -9.86
C LEU A 36 -8.67 -1.84 -10.96
N GLY A 37 -8.00 -1.63 -12.09
CA GLY A 37 -8.50 -0.76 -13.17
C GLY A 37 -8.60 0.71 -12.74
N ILE A 38 -7.64 1.17 -11.94
CA ILE A 38 -7.57 2.53 -11.38
C ILE A 38 -6.37 3.29 -11.95
N ASP A 39 -6.34 4.61 -11.76
CA ASP A 39 -5.16 5.44 -12.06
C ASP A 39 -4.43 5.75 -10.75
N LEU A 40 -3.21 5.24 -10.58
CA LEU A 40 -2.45 5.44 -9.34
C LEU A 40 -2.04 6.91 -9.12
N GLU A 41 -1.89 7.70 -10.17
CA GLU A 41 -1.54 9.12 -10.03
C GLU A 41 -2.71 9.95 -9.49
N ILE A 42 -3.94 9.53 -9.79
CA ILE A 42 -5.17 10.27 -9.46
C ILE A 42 -5.84 9.70 -8.20
N ASP A 43 -6.06 8.38 -8.17
CA ASP A 43 -6.92 7.74 -7.18
C ASP A 43 -6.17 7.40 -5.89
N PHE A 44 -4.86 7.18 -5.97
CA PHE A 44 -4.09 6.60 -4.87
C PHE A 44 -3.64 7.59 -3.79
N ALA A 45 -3.72 8.90 -4.03
CA ALA A 45 -3.31 9.91 -3.06
C ALA A 45 -3.95 9.72 -1.66
N ARG A 46 -5.22 9.28 -1.62
CA ARG A 46 -5.94 8.98 -0.37
C ARG A 46 -5.46 7.70 0.32
N VAL A 47 -5.16 6.67 -0.48
CA VAL A 47 -4.59 5.40 -0.01
C VAL A 47 -3.23 5.68 0.64
N ILE A 48 -2.34 6.39 -0.06
CA ILE A 48 -1.01 6.74 0.45
C ILE A 48 -1.13 7.54 1.75
N SER A 49 -1.99 8.56 1.78
CA SER A 49 -2.24 9.34 3.00
C SER A 49 -2.70 8.46 4.18
N SER A 50 -3.59 7.50 3.93
CA SER A 50 -4.08 6.58 4.96
C SER A 50 -3.03 5.58 5.43
N ILE A 51 -2.19 5.07 4.53
CA ILE A 51 -1.04 4.23 4.87
C ILE A 51 -0.08 5.03 5.75
N CYS A 52 0.29 6.26 5.35
CA CYS A 52 1.20 7.09 6.13
C CYS A 52 0.69 7.35 7.55
N GLN A 53 -0.60 7.68 7.69
CA GLN A 53 -1.21 7.91 9.00
C GLN A 53 -1.27 6.64 9.86
N LYS A 54 -1.55 5.48 9.25
CA LYS A 54 -1.70 4.23 10.00
C LYS A 54 -0.37 3.68 10.50
N PHE A 55 0.69 3.84 9.73
CA PHE A 55 2.00 3.24 10.01
C PHE A 55 3.06 4.24 10.48
N ASP A 56 2.69 5.52 10.64
CA ASP A 56 3.58 6.59 11.09
C ASP A 56 4.88 6.68 10.25
N VAL A 57 4.73 6.60 8.92
CA VAL A 57 5.90 6.59 8.01
C VAL A 57 6.46 7.99 7.80
N SER A 58 7.79 8.09 7.63
CA SER A 58 8.47 9.35 7.33
C SER A 58 8.06 9.97 5.99
N HIS A 59 8.52 11.21 5.79
CA HIS A 59 8.36 11.90 4.52
C HIS A 59 9.11 11.20 3.39
N GLU A 60 10.32 10.69 3.63
CA GLU A 60 11.08 9.94 2.63
C GLU A 60 10.33 8.66 2.20
N ALA A 61 9.82 7.89 3.17
CA ALA A 61 9.04 6.69 2.87
C ALA A 61 7.76 7.00 2.09
N LYS A 62 7.12 8.16 2.34
CA LYS A 62 5.94 8.61 1.57
C LYS A 62 6.25 8.81 0.08
N GLU A 63 7.42 9.35 -0.26
CA GLU A 63 7.81 9.51 -1.67
C GLU A 63 7.96 8.15 -2.35
N LEU A 64 8.57 7.17 -1.66
CA LEU A 64 8.69 5.80 -2.16
C LEU A 64 7.32 5.12 -2.32
N LEU A 65 6.41 5.33 -1.36
CA LEU A 65 5.05 4.79 -1.40
C LEU A 65 4.26 5.30 -2.61
N THR A 66 4.47 6.56 -3.02
CA THR A 66 3.80 7.15 -4.17
C THR A 66 4.23 6.50 -5.50
N GLY A 67 5.44 5.95 -5.57
CA GLY A 67 5.94 5.22 -6.74
C GLY A 67 5.67 3.71 -6.71
N ALA A 68 4.99 3.18 -5.69
CA ALA A 68 4.73 1.75 -5.55
C ALA A 68 3.49 1.33 -6.35
N ASN A 69 3.61 0.25 -7.13
CA ASN A 69 2.53 -0.29 -7.97
C ASN A 69 2.10 -1.71 -7.55
N THR A 70 2.63 -2.26 -6.45
CA THR A 70 2.26 -3.60 -5.98
C THR A 70 2.06 -3.60 -4.48
N LEU A 71 1.19 -4.49 -3.97
CA LEU A 71 1.01 -4.68 -2.53
C LEU A 71 2.33 -5.04 -1.84
N LYS A 72 3.16 -5.83 -2.51
CA LYS A 72 4.49 -6.20 -2.02
C LYS A 72 5.39 -4.98 -1.85
N GLN A 73 5.44 -4.06 -2.82
CA GLN A 73 6.24 -2.84 -2.72
C GLN A 73 5.76 -1.95 -1.57
N LEU A 74 4.44 -1.71 -1.48
CA LEU A 74 3.86 -0.92 -0.39
C LEU A 74 4.22 -1.52 0.98
N ALA A 75 4.04 -2.84 1.14
CA ALA A 75 4.36 -3.53 2.38
C ALA A 75 5.86 -3.50 2.69
N SER A 76 6.73 -3.68 1.69
CA SER A 76 8.18 -3.59 1.86
C SER A 76 8.60 -2.24 2.41
N ILE A 77 8.12 -1.14 1.83
CA ILE A 77 8.46 0.22 2.26
C ILE A 77 8.01 0.46 3.72
N VAL A 78 6.78 0.07 4.05
CA VAL A 78 6.25 0.21 5.42
C VAL A 78 7.04 -0.62 6.43
N ILE A 79 7.44 -1.84 6.06
CA ILE A 79 8.20 -2.73 6.95
C ILE A 79 9.62 -2.20 7.17
N GLU A 80 10.28 -1.77 6.10
CA GLU A 80 11.63 -1.18 6.16
C GLU A 80 11.64 0.04 7.07
N GLU A 81 10.68 0.95 6.91
CA GLU A 81 10.53 2.12 7.77
C GLU A 81 10.35 1.73 9.24
N ALA A 82 9.50 0.74 9.52
CA ALA A 82 9.26 0.24 10.87
C ALA A 82 10.41 -0.59 11.47
N GLU A 83 11.45 -0.92 10.69
CA GLU A 83 12.67 -1.61 11.14
C GLU A 83 13.87 -0.68 11.26
N LEU A 84 13.86 0.45 10.52
CA LEU A 84 14.90 1.48 10.55
C LEU A 84 14.64 2.57 11.60
N GLY A 85 13.39 2.71 12.06
CA GLY A 85 12.96 3.63 13.12
C GLY A 85 13.34 3.23 14.54
#